data_AF-A0A368ESI2-F1
#
_entry.id   AF-A0A368ESI2-F1
#
_cell.length_a   1.000
_cell.length_b   1.000
_cell.length_c   1.000
_cell.angle_alpha   90.00
_cell.angle_beta   90.00
_cell.angle_gamma   90.00
#
_symmetry.space_group_name_H-M   'P 1'
#
loop_
_entity.id
_entity.type
_entity.pdbx_description
1 polymer ?
#
loop_
_entity_poly.entity_id
_entity_poly.type
_entity_poly.pdbx_seq_one_letter_code
_entity_poly.pdbx_strand_id
1 'polypeptide(L)'
;MSALPDERRLYSYRDAAKRIGRDVRTIKRWRRQGMPTVLIDGTRFVRGTVLFAWFRSTLAASPVHRARMLSLHGVTLEPEPRPIDPNYVPPGSGVSVDTGESTRTPAVPVEDLIEAVRIRHGGPEYTALRRAMAEHPPECAGNDLYTAEKVDPGTQAVMASVCSRCILSALCEQFATVHKPASGFWAGKPAKLY
;
A
#
# COMPACT_ATOMS: atom_id res chain seq x y z
N MET A 1 7.50 -16.70 -9.48
CA MET A 1 7.21 -15.26 -9.48
C MET A 1 6.96 -14.82 -10.92
N SER A 2 5.68 -14.78 -11.33
CA SER A 2 5.31 -14.40 -12.70
C SER A 2 5.69 -12.94 -12.95
N ALA A 3 6.37 -12.68 -14.07
CA ALA A 3 6.75 -11.34 -14.51
C ALA A 3 5.57 -10.36 -14.34
N LEU A 4 5.77 -9.29 -13.57
CA LEU A 4 4.77 -8.23 -13.41
C LEU A 4 4.36 -7.76 -14.81
N PRO A 5 3.08 -7.90 -15.19
CA PRO A 5 2.69 -7.76 -16.56
C PRO A 5 2.77 -6.31 -17.01
N ASP A 6 3.79 -6.02 -17.83
CA ASP A 6 3.78 -4.98 -18.86
C ASP A 6 3.15 -3.65 -18.42
N GLU A 7 3.60 -3.16 -17.27
CA GLU A 7 3.09 -1.94 -16.65
C GLU A 7 3.43 -0.69 -17.50
N ARG A 8 4.52 -0.77 -18.27
CA ARG A 8 4.95 0.29 -19.20
C ARG A 8 4.26 0.22 -20.56
N ARG A 9 3.53 -0.86 -20.88
CA ARG A 9 2.79 -0.94 -22.15
C ARG A 9 1.77 0.17 -22.27
N LEU A 10 1.59 0.59 -23.51
CA LEU A 10 0.43 1.34 -23.93
C LEU A 10 -0.65 0.37 -24.41
N TYR A 11 -1.85 0.51 -23.88
CA TYR A 11 -3.02 -0.28 -24.25
C TYR A 11 -4.01 0.61 -24.99
N SER A 12 -4.52 0.12 -26.12
CA SER A 12 -5.72 0.70 -26.72
C SER A 12 -6.90 0.54 -25.74
N TYR A 13 -7.98 1.29 -25.92
CA TYR A 13 -9.14 1.12 -25.03
C TYR A 13 -9.74 -0.29 -25.09
N ARG A 14 -9.69 -0.97 -26.24
CA ARG A 14 -10.16 -2.34 -26.39
C ARG A 14 -9.26 -3.31 -25.62
N ASP A 15 -7.94 -3.16 -25.74
CA ASP A 15 -6.99 -4.03 -25.04
C ASP A 15 -7.02 -3.78 -23.53
N ALA A 16 -7.11 -2.52 -23.11
CA ALA A 16 -7.28 -2.14 -21.71
C ALA A 16 -8.52 -2.79 -21.10
N ALA A 17 -9.67 -2.71 -21.80
CA ALA A 17 -10.93 -3.29 -21.37
C ALA A 17 -10.84 -4.82 -21.24
N LYS A 18 -10.29 -5.50 -22.26
CA LYS A 18 -10.04 -6.96 -22.23
C LYS A 18 -9.11 -7.34 -21.08
N ARG A 19 -8.09 -6.51 -20.80
CA ARG A 19 -7.09 -6.79 -19.77
C ARG A 19 -7.66 -6.76 -18.35
N ILE A 20 -8.60 -5.84 -18.06
CA ILE A 20 -9.23 -5.72 -16.74
C ILE A 20 -10.59 -6.44 -16.65
N GLY A 21 -11.01 -7.16 -17.70
CA GLY A 21 -12.30 -7.84 -17.74
C GLY A 21 -13.50 -6.91 -17.65
N ARG A 22 -13.46 -5.74 -18.31
CA ARG A 22 -14.53 -4.75 -18.32
C ARG A 22 -14.92 -4.34 -19.74
N ASP A 23 -16.05 -3.66 -19.86
CA ASP A 23 -16.51 -3.09 -21.13
C ASP A 23 -15.73 -1.81 -21.52
N VAL A 24 -15.55 -1.58 -22.83
CA VAL A 24 -14.86 -0.39 -23.36
C VAL A 24 -15.52 0.93 -22.92
N ARG A 25 -16.83 0.94 -22.70
CA ARG A 25 -17.57 2.10 -22.16
C ARG A 25 -17.09 2.49 -20.77
N THR A 26 -16.60 1.54 -19.96
CA THR A 26 -16.00 1.81 -18.65
C THR A 26 -14.71 2.60 -18.78
N ILE A 27 -13.81 2.18 -19.68
CA ILE A 27 -12.56 2.91 -19.96
C ILE A 27 -12.85 4.32 -20.47
N LYS A 28 -13.80 4.46 -21.39
CA LYS A 28 -14.25 5.79 -21.89
C LYS A 28 -14.86 6.66 -20.78
N ARG A 29 -15.58 6.06 -19.82
CA ARG A 29 -16.13 6.76 -18.65
C ARG A 29 -15.02 7.25 -17.74
N TRP A 30 -14.05 6.41 -17.39
CA TRP A 30 -12.90 6.81 -16.57
C TRP A 30 -12.08 7.92 -17.21
N ARG A 31 -11.90 7.90 -18.54
CA ARG A 31 -11.28 9.01 -19.27
C ARG A 31 -12.05 10.33 -19.08
N ARG A 32 -13.39 10.29 -19.11
CA ARG A 32 -14.22 11.49 -18.84
C ARG A 32 -14.12 11.96 -17.38
N GLN A 33 -13.75 11.07 -16.47
CA GLN A 33 -13.50 11.35 -15.05
C GLN A 33 -12.04 11.72 -14.76
N GLY A 34 -11.21 11.95 -15.79
CA GLY A 34 -9.84 12.44 -15.63
C GLY A 34 -8.75 11.38 -15.69
N MET A 35 -9.04 10.13 -16.08
CA MET A 35 -7.99 9.11 -16.25
C MET A 35 -6.95 9.53 -17.29
N PRO A 36 -5.65 9.62 -16.94
CA PRO A 36 -4.60 10.02 -17.88
C PRO A 36 -4.51 9.09 -19.10
N THR A 37 -4.42 9.68 -20.29
CA THR A 37 -4.28 8.98 -21.57
C THR A 37 -3.24 9.67 -22.44
N VAL A 38 -2.61 8.91 -23.33
CA VAL A 38 -1.66 9.42 -24.33
C VAL A 38 -2.32 9.34 -25.71
N LEU A 39 -2.18 10.40 -26.52
CA LEU A 39 -2.64 10.41 -27.90
C LEU A 39 -1.45 10.09 -28.81
N ILE A 40 -1.57 9.04 -29.64
CA ILE A 40 -0.54 8.60 -30.59
C ILE A 40 -1.24 8.36 -31.91
N ASP A 41 -0.83 9.06 -32.97
CA ASP A 41 -1.41 8.94 -34.32
C ASP A 41 -2.94 9.06 -34.33
N GLY A 42 -3.47 10.03 -33.58
CA GLY A 42 -4.92 10.25 -33.45
C GLY A 42 -5.68 9.21 -32.61
N THR A 43 -5.00 8.15 -32.16
CA THR A 43 -5.58 7.09 -31.32
C THR A 43 -5.18 7.27 -29.85
N ARG A 44 -6.14 7.09 -28.93
CA ARG A 44 -5.87 7.19 -27.49
C ARG A 44 -5.44 5.86 -26.90
N PHE A 45 -4.36 5.92 -26.14
CA PHE A 45 -3.80 4.81 -25.38
C PHE A 45 -3.74 5.15 -23.90
N VAL A 46 -3.75 4.09 -23.09
CA VAL A 46 -3.60 4.16 -21.64
C VAL A 46 -2.35 3.38 -21.26
N ARG A 47 -1.49 3.96 -20.41
CA ARG A 47 -0.36 3.21 -19.82
C ARG A 47 -0.87 2.17 -18.83
N GLY A 48 -0.26 0.99 -18.81
CA GLY A 48 -0.61 -0.10 -17.89
C GLY A 48 -0.63 0.30 -16.42
N THR A 49 0.41 0.99 -15.95
CA THR A 49 0.50 1.52 -14.58
C THR A 49 -0.73 2.36 -14.20
N VAL A 50 -1.10 3.30 -15.06
CA VAL A 50 -2.24 4.20 -14.86
C VAL A 50 -3.55 3.41 -14.85
N LEU A 51 -3.72 2.47 -15.79
CA LEU A 51 -4.92 1.63 -15.87
C LEU A 51 -5.15 0.85 -14.57
N PHE A 52 -4.13 0.15 -14.09
CA PHE A 52 -4.25 -0.71 -12.92
C PHE A 52 -4.33 0.09 -11.62
N ALA A 53 -3.68 1.25 -11.53
CA ALA A 53 -3.85 2.16 -10.41
C ALA A 53 -5.30 2.67 -10.35
N TRP A 54 -5.82 3.19 -11.46
CA TRP A 54 -7.19 3.69 -11.55
C TRP A 54 -8.23 2.61 -11.25
N PHE A 55 -8.01 1.39 -11.78
CA PHE A 55 -8.90 0.27 -11.54
C PHE A 55 -8.95 -0.12 -10.06
N ARG A 56 -7.80 -0.22 -9.39
CA ARG A 56 -7.73 -0.51 -7.95
C ARG A 56 -8.43 0.56 -7.12
N SER A 57 -8.18 1.84 -7.40
CA SER A 57 -8.87 2.93 -6.71
C SER A 57 -10.39 2.90 -6.93
N THR A 58 -10.85 2.57 -8.14
CA THR A 58 -12.29 2.45 -8.45
C THR A 58 -12.92 1.27 -7.72
N LEU A 59 -12.22 0.13 -7.62
CA LEU A 59 -12.69 -1.04 -6.87
C LEU A 59 -12.76 -0.73 -5.36
N ALA A 60 -11.74 -0.08 -4.81
CA ALA A 60 -11.70 0.33 -3.40
C ALA A 60 -12.85 1.29 -3.05
N ALA A 61 -13.20 2.20 -3.95
CA ALA A 61 -14.31 3.15 -3.76
C ALA A 61 -15.70 2.53 -4.00
N SER A 62 -15.81 1.30 -4.51
CA SER A 62 -17.11 0.69 -4.83
C SER A 62 -17.70 -0.03 -3.61
N PRO A 63 -18.83 0.44 -3.04
CA PRO A 63 -19.44 -0.21 -1.88
C PRO A 63 -19.89 -1.64 -2.20
N VAL A 64 -20.37 -1.88 -3.43
CA VAL A 64 -20.76 -3.22 -3.91
C VAL A 64 -19.56 -4.17 -3.97
N HIS A 65 -18.41 -3.69 -4.45
CA HIS A 65 -17.20 -4.51 -4.47
C HIS A 65 -16.72 -4.83 -3.05
N ARG A 66 -16.72 -3.84 -2.16
CA ARG A 66 -16.37 -4.01 -0.75
C ARG A 66 -17.28 -5.01 -0.06
N ALA A 67 -18.61 -4.89 -0.21
CA ALA A 67 -19.58 -5.83 0.32
C ALA A 67 -19.35 -7.25 -0.21
N ARG A 68 -19.05 -7.39 -1.51
CA ARG A 68 -18.74 -8.69 -2.11
C ARG A 68 -17.46 -9.31 -1.54
N MET A 69 -16.40 -8.53 -1.39
CA MET A 69 -15.14 -9.00 -0.80
C MET A 69 -15.36 -9.44 0.65
N LEU A 70 -16.11 -8.68 1.43
CA LEU A 70 -16.39 -9.01 2.84
C LEU A 70 -17.24 -10.28 2.95
N SER A 71 -18.25 -10.45 2.08
CA SER A 71 -19.01 -11.69 2.00
C SER A 71 -18.15 -12.92 1.66
N LEU A 72 -17.17 -12.80 0.76
CA LEU A 72 -16.23 -13.88 0.45
C LEU A 72 -15.32 -14.23 1.62
N HIS A 73 -15.01 -13.27 2.48
CA HIS A 73 -14.19 -13.47 3.68
C HIS A 73 -15.00 -13.87 4.92
N GLY A 74 -16.31 -14.14 4.76
CA GLY A 74 -17.19 -14.47 5.89
C GLY A 74 -17.42 -13.30 6.87
N VAL A 75 -17.07 -12.07 6.47
CA VAL A 75 -17.32 -10.87 7.24
C VAL A 75 -18.71 -10.36 6.87
N THR A 76 -19.69 -10.65 7.71
CA THR A 76 -21.00 -10.01 7.63
C THR A 76 -20.82 -8.57 8.09
N LEU A 77 -20.88 -7.64 7.15
CA LEU A 77 -21.11 -6.25 7.52
C LEU A 77 -22.51 -6.19 8.14
N GLU A 78 -22.60 -5.73 9.38
CA GLU A 78 -23.87 -5.17 9.84
C GLU A 78 -24.31 -4.12 8.80
N PRO A 79 -25.59 -4.10 8.42
CA PRO A 79 -26.06 -3.18 7.40
C PRO A 79 -25.63 -1.77 7.78
N GLU A 80 -24.94 -1.07 6.88
CA GLU A 80 -24.62 0.34 7.12
C GLU A 80 -25.92 1.04 7.53
N PRO A 81 -25.86 1.90 8.57
CA PRO A 81 -27.03 2.66 8.98
C PRO A 81 -27.58 3.33 7.72
N ARG A 82 -28.89 3.16 7.49
CA ARG A 82 -29.55 3.68 6.28
C ARG A 82 -29.11 5.13 6.08
N PRO A 83 -28.85 5.56 4.83
CA PRO A 83 -28.48 6.94 4.56
C PRO A 83 -29.42 7.84 5.33
N ILE A 84 -28.87 8.62 6.26
CA ILE A 84 -29.63 9.62 7.00
C ILE A 84 -30.25 10.48 5.92
N ASP A 85 -31.58 10.53 5.87
CA ASP A 85 -32.29 11.41 4.96
C ASP A 85 -31.67 12.80 5.15
N PRO A 86 -31.19 13.48 4.09
CA PRO A 86 -30.58 14.80 4.23
C PRO A 86 -31.53 15.83 4.87
N ASN A 87 -32.83 15.53 4.97
CA ASN A 87 -33.83 16.34 5.68
C ASN A 87 -34.13 15.86 7.12
N TYR A 88 -33.51 14.77 7.58
CA TYR A 88 -33.66 14.31 8.96
C TYR A 88 -32.84 15.21 9.88
N VAL A 89 -33.53 16.12 10.57
CA VAL A 89 -32.96 16.92 11.65
C VAL A 89 -33.23 16.18 12.96
N PRO A 90 -32.22 15.56 13.61
CA PRO A 90 -32.41 15.01 14.95
C PRO A 90 -32.75 16.15 15.92
N PRO A 91 -33.80 16.03 16.74
CA PRO A 91 -34.13 17.04 17.73
C PRO A 91 -33.01 17.09 18.78
N GLY A 92 -32.21 18.17 18.79
CA GLY A 92 -31.24 18.48 19.85
C GLY A 92 -29.76 18.63 19.43
N SER A 93 -29.36 18.42 18.17
CA SER A 93 -27.96 18.61 17.75
C SER A 93 -27.63 20.06 17.40
N GLY A 94 -27.50 20.91 18.42
CA GLY A 94 -26.80 22.18 18.31
C GLY A 94 -25.29 21.97 18.43
N VAL A 95 -24.63 21.54 17.34
CA VAL A 95 -23.16 21.49 17.30
C VAL A 95 -22.66 22.71 16.53
N SER A 96 -22.16 23.71 17.27
CA SER A 96 -21.44 24.84 16.69
C SER A 96 -20.11 24.32 16.12
N VAL A 97 -20.00 24.30 14.80
CA VAL A 97 -18.74 23.98 14.12
C VAL A 97 -17.88 25.25 14.13
N ASP A 98 -16.96 25.31 15.10
CA ASP A 98 -15.89 26.31 15.08
C ASP A 98 -15.03 26.07 13.84
N THR A 99 -15.06 27.06 12.94
CA THR A 99 -14.23 27.10 11.73
C THR A 99 -12.82 27.45 12.17
N GLY A 100 -12.11 26.44 12.69
CA GLY A 100 -10.73 26.54 13.13
C GLY A 100 -9.82 26.95 11.98
N GLU A 101 -9.12 28.06 12.20
CA GLU A 101 -8.16 28.69 11.32
C GLU A 101 -7.13 27.70 10.78
N SER A 102 -7.14 27.54 9.45
CA SER A 102 -6.19 26.73 8.70
C SER A 102 -4.77 27.28 8.90
N THR A 103 -4.06 26.72 9.86
CA THR A 103 -2.65 27.02 10.08
C THR A 103 -1.88 26.57 8.85
N ARG A 104 -1.39 27.55 8.08
CA ARG A 104 -0.45 27.34 6.97
C ARG A 104 0.69 26.45 7.47
N THR A 105 0.76 25.23 6.93
CA THR A 105 1.91 24.35 7.11
C THR A 105 3.16 25.12 6.64
N PRO A 106 4.19 25.29 7.49
CA PRO A 106 5.40 25.99 7.08
C PRO A 106 6.04 25.25 5.89
N ALA A 107 6.63 26.02 4.98
CA ALA A 107 7.34 25.49 3.83
C ALA A 107 8.57 24.72 4.32
N VAL A 108 8.46 23.38 4.35
CA VAL A 108 9.58 22.50 4.62
C VAL A 108 10.56 22.61 3.43
N PRO A 109 11.87 22.85 3.66
CA PRO A 109 12.87 22.87 2.61
C PRO A 109 12.79 21.62 1.71
N VAL A 110 13.07 21.79 0.42
CA VAL A 110 12.99 20.69 -0.55
C VAL A 110 14.01 19.59 -0.21
N GLU A 111 15.14 19.96 0.38
CA GLU A 111 16.18 19.06 0.86
C GLU A 111 15.66 18.16 2.00
N ASP A 112 14.91 18.71 2.96
CA ASP A 112 14.27 17.95 4.03
C ASP A 112 13.16 17.04 3.50
N LEU A 113 12.47 17.45 2.44
CA LEU A 113 11.51 16.59 1.74
C LEU A 113 12.20 15.45 1.00
N ILE A 114 13.34 15.70 0.34
CA ILE A 114 14.14 14.66 -0.34
C ILE A 114 14.67 13.67 0.69
N GLU A 115 15.17 14.13 1.83
CA GLU A 115 15.64 13.26 2.90
C GLU A 115 14.48 12.47 3.54
N ALA A 116 13.34 13.10 3.79
CA ALA A 116 12.12 12.41 4.27
C ALA A 116 11.57 11.39 3.25
N VAL A 117 11.76 11.62 1.95
CA VAL A 117 11.41 10.67 0.89
C VAL A 117 12.45 9.53 0.82
N ARG A 118 13.73 9.83 1.01
CA ARG A 118 14.82 8.84 1.08
C ARG A 118 14.66 7.90 2.28
N ILE A 119 14.29 8.45 3.43
CA ILE A 119 13.89 7.71 4.63
C ILE A 119 12.69 6.81 4.32
N ARG A 120 11.68 7.32 3.60
CA ARG A 120 10.52 6.51 3.15
C ARG A 120 10.87 5.41 2.15
N HIS A 121 11.98 5.52 1.43
CA HIS A 121 12.46 4.52 0.47
C HIS A 121 13.60 3.64 1.01
N GLY A 122 13.93 3.75 2.31
CA GLY A 122 14.79 2.82 3.04
C GLY A 122 16.30 3.08 2.98
N GLY A 123 16.78 4.16 2.36
CA GLY A 123 18.23 4.43 2.31
C GLY A 123 19.08 3.33 1.62
N PRO A 124 20.41 3.48 1.61
CA PRO A 124 21.31 2.52 0.97
C PRO A 124 21.33 1.15 1.68
N GLU A 125 21.16 1.11 3.00
CA GLU A 125 21.15 -0.12 3.81
C GLU A 125 19.95 -1.02 3.45
N TYR A 126 18.75 -0.45 3.34
CA TYR A 126 17.58 -1.21 2.88
C TYR A 126 17.74 -1.67 1.44
N THR A 127 18.36 -0.85 0.58
CA THR A 127 18.61 -1.23 -0.81
C THR A 127 19.55 -2.43 -0.90
N ALA A 128 20.63 -2.42 -0.13
CA ALA A 128 21.57 -3.54 -0.03
C ALA A 128 20.88 -4.80 0.54
N LEU A 129 20.15 -4.67 1.65
CA LEU A 129 19.41 -5.76 2.27
C LEU A 129 18.37 -6.34 1.31
N ARG A 130 17.56 -5.50 0.65
CA ARG A 130 16.52 -5.92 -0.28
C ARG A 130 17.10 -6.65 -1.50
N ARG A 131 18.24 -6.17 -2.03
CA ARG A 131 18.95 -6.87 -3.10
C ARG A 131 19.41 -8.25 -2.63
N ALA A 132 20.05 -8.33 -1.45
CA ALA A 132 20.53 -9.59 -0.90
C ALA A 132 19.39 -10.58 -0.60
N MET A 133 18.23 -10.12 -0.12
CA MET A 133 17.02 -10.94 0.05
C MET A 133 16.46 -11.47 -1.27
N ALA A 134 16.61 -10.72 -2.37
CA ALA A 134 16.18 -11.17 -3.69
C ALA A 134 17.12 -12.26 -4.25
N GLU A 135 18.42 -12.15 -3.98
CA GLU A 135 19.44 -13.12 -4.40
C GLU A 135 19.42 -14.38 -3.51
N HIS A 136 19.18 -14.21 -2.21
CA HIS A 136 19.18 -15.28 -1.20
C HIS A 136 17.95 -15.15 -0.29
N PRO A 137 16.78 -15.69 -0.70
CA PRO A 137 15.57 -15.62 0.10
C PRO A 137 15.76 -16.27 1.48
N PRO A 138 15.63 -15.51 2.60
CA PRO A 138 15.82 -16.08 3.93
C PRO A 138 14.61 -16.91 4.36
N GLU A 139 14.80 -17.84 5.30
CA GLU A 139 13.72 -18.69 5.84
C GLU A 139 12.59 -17.87 6.51
N CYS A 140 12.89 -16.67 7.00
CA CYS A 140 11.90 -15.78 7.59
C CYS A 140 11.03 -15.03 6.57
N ALA A 141 11.36 -15.06 5.26
CA ALA A 141 10.65 -14.30 4.26
C ALA A 141 9.19 -14.78 4.11
N GLY A 142 8.24 -13.85 4.27
CA GLY A 142 6.81 -14.14 4.17
C GLY A 142 6.21 -14.82 5.41
N ASN A 143 6.97 -14.95 6.50
CA ASN A 143 6.45 -15.43 7.77
C ASN A 143 5.98 -14.25 8.63
N ASP A 144 4.66 -14.16 8.83
CA ASP A 144 4.00 -13.05 9.54
C ASP A 144 4.49 -12.87 10.99
N LEU A 145 5.08 -13.90 11.61
CA LEU A 145 5.67 -13.81 12.95
C LEU A 145 6.82 -12.79 13.02
N TYR A 146 7.57 -12.59 11.93
CA TYR A 146 8.68 -11.63 11.90
C TYR A 146 8.23 -10.18 11.75
N THR A 147 6.97 -9.96 11.35
CA THR A 147 6.34 -8.63 11.25
C THR A 147 5.37 -8.34 12.38
N ALA A 148 5.07 -9.33 13.23
CA ALA A 148 4.16 -9.17 14.35
C ALA A 148 4.71 -8.19 15.41
N GLU A 149 3.83 -7.36 15.97
CA GLU A 149 4.20 -6.41 17.04
C GLU A 149 4.46 -7.11 18.37
N LYS A 150 3.77 -8.23 18.62
CA LYS A 150 3.84 -8.99 19.87
C LYS A 150 4.03 -10.46 19.55
N VAL A 151 5.10 -11.03 20.08
CA VAL A 151 5.46 -12.44 19.97
C VAL A 151 5.82 -12.92 21.37
N ASP A 152 5.34 -14.09 21.77
CA ASP A 152 5.69 -14.65 23.07
C ASP A 152 7.20 -15.01 23.16
N PRO A 153 7.79 -15.05 24.36
CA PRO A 153 9.22 -15.33 24.51
C PRO A 153 9.70 -16.67 23.94
N GLY A 154 8.85 -17.71 23.97
CA GLY A 154 9.19 -19.03 23.42
C GLY A 154 9.34 -18.97 21.91
N THR A 155 8.38 -18.33 21.23
CA THR A 155 8.45 -18.10 19.79
C THR A 155 9.63 -17.18 19.42
N GLN A 156 9.94 -16.17 20.23
CA GLN A 156 11.14 -15.32 20.01
C GLN A 156 12.44 -16.12 20.02
N ALA A 157 12.58 -17.11 20.92
CA ALA A 157 13.77 -17.96 20.97
C ALA A 157 13.94 -18.81 19.70
N VAL A 158 12.84 -19.35 19.16
CA VAL A 158 12.85 -20.08 17.89
C VAL A 158 13.23 -19.14 16.74
N MET A 159 12.64 -17.96 16.68
CA MET A 159 12.95 -16.96 15.66
C MET A 159 14.41 -16.52 15.71
N ALA A 160 14.98 -16.35 16.91
CA ALA A 160 16.39 -16.01 17.11
C ALA A 160 17.32 -17.11 16.58
N SER A 161 16.98 -18.39 16.78
CA SER A 161 17.73 -19.54 16.25
C SER A 161 17.70 -19.64 14.72
N VAL A 162 16.60 -19.22 14.08
CA VAL A 162 16.54 -19.09 12.62
C VAL A 162 17.42 -17.92 12.15
N CYS A 163 17.33 -16.76 12.81
CA CYS A 163 18.13 -15.59 12.46
C CYS A 163 19.64 -15.82 12.62
N SER A 164 20.09 -16.56 13.64
CA SER A 164 21.51 -16.80 13.89
C SER A 164 22.19 -17.66 12.83
N ARG A 165 21.41 -18.42 12.05
CA ARG A 165 21.91 -19.24 10.92
C ARG A 165 21.77 -18.55 9.57
N CYS A 166 21.13 -17.38 9.54
CA CYS A 166 20.86 -16.66 8.29
C CYS A 166 22.09 -15.88 7.80
N ILE A 167 22.46 -16.06 6.53
CA ILE A 167 23.54 -15.33 5.87
C ILE A 167 23.29 -13.82 5.79
N LEU A 168 22.03 -13.39 5.86
CA LEU A 168 21.64 -11.98 5.80
C LEU A 168 21.59 -11.30 7.18
N SER A 169 21.90 -12.00 8.27
CA SER A 169 21.78 -11.50 9.64
C SER A 169 22.52 -10.18 9.87
N ALA A 170 23.76 -10.05 9.37
CA ALA A 170 24.55 -8.82 9.48
C ALA A 170 23.91 -7.61 8.76
N LEU A 171 23.36 -7.82 7.56
CA LEU A 171 22.66 -6.76 6.80
C LEU A 171 21.35 -6.35 7.48
N CYS A 172 20.61 -7.32 8.03
CA CYS A 172 19.42 -7.05 8.83
C CYS A 172 19.77 -6.23 10.08
N GLU A 173 20.86 -6.55 10.79
CA GLU A 173 21.31 -5.83 11.98
C GLU A 173 21.74 -4.40 11.65
N GLN A 174 22.48 -4.21 10.55
CA GLN A 174 22.87 -2.89 10.07
C GLN A 174 21.64 -2.03 9.75
N PHE A 175 20.68 -2.57 8.98
CA PHE A 175 19.45 -1.86 8.66
C PHE A 175 18.67 -1.49 9.92
N ALA A 176 18.48 -2.43 10.84
CA ALA A 176 17.73 -2.19 12.07
C ALA A 176 18.39 -1.13 12.97
N THR A 177 19.73 -1.12 13.03
CA THR A 177 20.49 -0.13 13.81
C THR A 177 20.35 1.28 13.25
N VAL A 178 20.39 1.44 11.92
CA VAL A 178 20.30 2.75 11.26
C VAL A 178 18.87 3.28 11.26
N HIS A 179 17.89 2.42 10.96
CA HIS A 179 16.51 2.85 10.70
C HIS A 179 15.55 2.68 11.87
N LYS A 180 15.93 1.94 12.93
CA LYS A 180 15.14 1.71 14.14
C LYS A 180 13.66 1.42 13.84
N PRO A 181 13.38 0.30 13.13
CA PRO A 181 12.02 -0.03 12.73
C PRO A 181 11.09 -0.10 13.95
N ALA A 182 9.87 0.45 13.80
CA ALA A 182 8.93 0.55 14.93
C ALA A 182 8.42 -0.81 15.42
N SER A 183 8.47 -1.85 14.59
CA SER A 183 7.93 -3.19 14.90
C SER A 183 8.71 -4.31 14.22
N GLY A 184 8.40 -5.55 14.63
CA GLY A 184 8.94 -6.78 14.06
C GLY A 184 10.16 -7.34 14.78
N PHE A 185 10.79 -8.33 14.14
CA PHE A 185 11.94 -9.06 14.66
C PHE A 185 13.07 -9.06 13.63
N TRP A 186 14.21 -8.49 14.02
CA TRP A 186 15.30 -8.14 13.13
C TRP A 186 16.61 -8.72 13.66
N ALA A 187 17.34 -9.47 12.82
CA ALA A 187 18.64 -10.06 13.14
C ALA A 187 18.69 -10.77 14.51
N GLY A 188 17.62 -11.49 14.87
CA GLY A 188 17.56 -12.25 16.11
C GLY A 188 17.08 -11.47 17.33
N LYS A 189 16.67 -10.21 17.18
CA LYS A 189 16.25 -9.32 18.27
C LYS A 189 14.91 -8.64 17.94
N PRO A 190 14.03 -8.39 18.93
CA PRO A 190 12.84 -7.58 18.70
C PRO A 190 13.22 -6.12 18.43
N ALA A 191 12.45 -5.43 17.59
CA ALA A 191 12.75 -4.07 17.11
C ALA A 191 13.05 -3.05 18.23
N LYS A 192 12.39 -3.20 19.39
CA LYS A 192 12.58 -2.39 20.60
C LYS A 192 14.02 -2.38 21.17
N LEU A 193 14.91 -3.26 20.70
CA LEU A 193 16.30 -3.33 21.14
C LEU A 193 17.28 -2.58 20.22
N TYR A 194 16.80 -1.95 19.15
CA TYR A 194 17.56 -1.10 18.21
C TYR A 194 17.19 0.38 18.39
#